data_AF-A0A5M8QJH0-F1
#
_entry.id   AF-A0A5M8QJH0-F1
#
_cell.length_a   1.000
_cell.length_b   1.000
_cell.length_c   1.000
_cell.angle_alpha   90.00
_cell.angle_beta   90.00
_cell.angle_gamma   90.00
#
_symmetry.space_group_name_H-M   'P 1'
#
loop_
_entity.id
_entity.type
_entity.pdbx_description
1 polymer ?
#
loop_
_entity_poly.entity_id
_entity_poly.type
_entity_poly.pdbx_seq_one_letter_code
_entity_poly.pdbx_strand_id
1 'polypeptide(L)'
;MSDPHVLGPGLAPTPFTAAEIRAGCPDGRWVLSRTERAGEVAFHRSGFEEGDADGCTCTTVTTDASGRPTGQVRRRRATWRELQGHAAFPAEATSVATERIRLAVGELECLRYEVRGDAGTSTFWFALAHPGMPVRYRTGDAEVEVVALG
;
A
#
# COMPACT_ATOMS: atom_id res chain seq x y z
N MET A 1 23.31 -7.01 13.54
CA MET A 1 22.29 -5.94 13.40
C MET A 1 20.96 -6.62 13.17
N SER A 2 19.87 -6.11 13.75
CA SER A 2 18.53 -6.67 13.53
C SER A 2 18.06 -6.32 12.10
N ASP A 3 17.28 -7.19 11.48
CA ASP A 3 16.70 -6.95 10.15
C ASP A 3 15.77 -5.71 10.22
N PRO A 4 16.03 -4.64 9.44
CA PRO A 4 15.24 -3.41 9.49
C PRO A 4 13.78 -3.59 9.00
N HIS A 5 13.46 -4.71 8.36
CA HIS A 5 12.09 -5.07 7.98
C HIS A 5 11.30 -5.65 9.17
N VAL A 6 11.95 -6.10 10.25
CA VAL A 6 11.27 -6.67 11.43
C VAL A 6 11.11 -5.61 12.50
N LEU A 7 9.88 -5.13 12.71
CA LEU A 7 9.61 -4.01 13.63
C LEU A 7 9.56 -4.39 15.11
N GLY A 8 9.45 -5.68 15.42
CA GLY A 8 9.38 -6.17 16.79
C GLY A 8 9.17 -7.68 16.87
N PRO A 9 9.25 -8.27 18.08
CA PRO A 9 9.03 -9.70 18.30
C PRO A 9 7.64 -10.13 17.84
N GLY A 10 7.55 -11.30 17.20
CA GLY A 10 6.28 -11.87 16.75
C GLY A 10 5.68 -11.22 15.50
N LEU A 11 6.36 -10.27 14.86
CA LEU A 11 5.93 -9.63 13.62
C LEU A 11 6.64 -10.22 12.41
N ALA A 12 5.91 -10.41 11.31
CA ALA A 12 6.48 -10.74 10.02
C ALA A 12 7.34 -9.56 9.49
N PRO A 13 8.35 -9.82 8.65
CA PRO A 13 9.07 -8.76 7.95
C PRO A 13 8.13 -7.90 7.11
N THR A 14 8.24 -6.58 7.21
CA THR A 14 7.54 -5.64 6.34
C THR A 14 8.12 -5.68 4.92
N PRO A 15 7.33 -5.44 3.86
CA PRO A 15 7.81 -5.52 2.49
C PRO A 15 8.91 -4.49 2.20
N PHE A 16 8.84 -3.35 2.88
CA PHE A 16 9.79 -2.24 2.76
C PHE A 16 10.15 -1.71 4.13
N THR A 17 11.35 -1.16 4.27
CA THR A 17 11.80 -0.35 5.39
C THR A 17 11.28 1.08 5.29
N ALA A 18 11.28 1.82 6.40
CA ALA A 18 10.99 3.26 6.39
C ALA A 18 11.86 4.05 5.38
N ALA A 19 13.13 3.66 5.22
CA ALA A 19 14.05 4.30 4.27
C ALA A 19 13.67 4.00 2.80
N GLU A 20 13.27 2.76 2.51
CA GLU A 20 12.80 2.38 1.17
C GLU A 20 11.47 3.06 0.83
N ILE A 21 10.53 3.15 1.78
CA ILE A 21 9.28 3.89 1.59
C ILE A 21 9.57 5.36 1.29
N ARG A 22 10.46 6.00 2.07
CA ARG A 22 10.88 7.39 1.84
C ARG A 22 11.47 7.58 0.45
N ALA A 23 12.32 6.65 -0.01
CA ALA A 23 12.91 6.72 -1.34
C ALA A 23 11.89 6.46 -2.48
N GLY A 24 10.92 5.57 -2.26
CA GLY A 24 9.90 5.19 -3.25
C GLY A 24 8.69 6.13 -3.31
N CYS A 25 8.51 7.00 -2.31
CA CYS A 25 7.40 7.94 -2.19
C CYS A 25 7.88 9.40 -2.13
N PRO A 26 8.55 9.93 -3.17
CA PRO A 26 8.96 11.33 -3.21
C PRO A 26 7.76 12.27 -3.30
N ASP A 27 7.98 13.55 -3.00
CA ASP A 27 6.95 14.58 -3.11
C ASP A 27 6.33 14.64 -4.52
N GLY A 28 5.00 14.70 -4.54
CA GLY A 28 4.20 14.68 -5.76
C GLY A 28 3.85 13.27 -6.26
N ARG A 29 4.44 12.22 -5.69
CA ARG A 29 4.07 10.82 -6.01
C ARG A 29 2.60 10.59 -5.71
N TRP A 30 1.91 9.92 -6.63
CA TRP A 30 0.53 9.50 -6.41
C TRP A 30 0.19 8.14 -7.03
N VAL A 31 -0.85 7.54 -6.48
CA VAL A 31 -1.39 6.23 -6.86
C VAL A 31 -2.89 6.40 -7.09
N LEU A 32 -3.38 6.05 -8.27
CA LEU A 32 -4.82 5.94 -8.54
C LEU A 32 -5.22 4.47 -8.38
N SER A 33 -6.17 4.25 -7.48
CA SER A 33 -6.68 2.93 -7.14
C SER A 33 -8.13 2.81 -7.58
N ARG A 34 -8.45 1.65 -8.17
CA ARG A 34 -9.82 1.18 -8.41
C ARG A 34 -10.20 0.23 -7.29
N THR A 35 -11.32 0.49 -6.63
CA THR A 35 -11.93 -0.39 -5.65
C THR A 35 -13.18 -0.99 -6.24
N GLU A 36 -13.31 -2.31 -6.17
CA GLU A 36 -14.53 -3.04 -6.47
C GLU A 36 -15.02 -3.74 -5.21
N ARG A 37 -16.30 -3.53 -4.87
CA ARG A 37 -16.93 -4.16 -3.71
C ARG A 37 -18.41 -4.38 -3.98
N ALA A 38 -18.90 -5.61 -3.83
CA ALA A 38 -20.29 -5.97 -4.08
C ALA A 38 -20.84 -5.49 -5.45
N GLY A 39 -19.97 -5.43 -6.48
CA GLY A 39 -20.31 -4.93 -7.82
C GLY A 39 -20.25 -3.40 -7.99
N GLU A 40 -20.05 -2.64 -6.92
CA GLU A 40 -19.83 -1.20 -6.98
C GLU A 40 -18.35 -0.87 -7.24
N VAL A 41 -18.11 0.11 -8.10
CA VAL A 41 -16.77 0.57 -8.45
C VAL A 41 -16.57 2.00 -7.98
N ALA A 42 -15.47 2.23 -7.25
CA ALA A 42 -15.04 3.54 -6.81
C ALA A 42 -13.57 3.77 -7.15
N PHE A 43 -13.18 5.04 -7.30
CA PHE A 43 -11.79 5.42 -7.54
C PHE A 43 -11.32 6.39 -6.46
N HIS A 44 -10.07 6.22 -6.04
CA HIS A 44 -9.42 7.15 -5.13
C HIS A 44 -7.97 7.35 -5.54
N ARG A 45 -7.47 8.57 -5.33
CA ARG A 45 -6.07 8.90 -5.48
C ARG A 45 -5.44 9.10 -4.11
N SER A 46 -4.36 8.40 -3.85
CA SER A 46 -3.48 8.61 -2.69
C SER A 46 -2.21 9.29 -3.13
N GLY A 47 -1.72 10.28 -2.37
CA GLY A 47 -0.53 11.05 -2.69
C GLY A 47 0.40 11.24 -1.51
N PHE A 48 1.65 11.62 -1.81
CA PHE A 48 2.69 11.94 -0.85
C PHE A 48 3.21 13.36 -1.13
N GLU A 49 3.17 14.22 -0.12
CA GLU A 49 3.51 15.64 -0.20
C GLU A 49 4.34 16.03 1.03
N GLU A 50 5.13 17.11 0.95
CA GLU A 50 5.84 17.72 2.09
C GLU A 50 6.74 16.72 2.86
N GLY A 51 7.42 15.85 2.14
CA GLY A 51 8.32 14.83 2.65
C GLY A 51 9.60 15.42 3.23
N ASP A 52 9.97 14.96 4.42
CA ASP A 52 11.22 15.33 5.10
C ASP A 52 11.93 14.09 5.68
N ALA A 53 12.84 14.31 6.64
CA ALA A 53 13.58 13.24 7.29
C ALA A 53 12.70 12.30 8.12
N ASP A 54 11.61 12.82 8.69
CA ASP A 54 10.79 12.12 9.68
C ASP A 54 9.53 11.50 9.04
N GLY A 55 8.96 12.17 8.04
CA GLY A 55 7.73 11.69 7.41
C GLY A 55 7.28 12.47 6.18
N CYS A 56 6.00 12.35 5.86
CA CYS A 56 5.33 13.08 4.78
C CYS A 56 3.88 13.37 5.15
N THR A 57 3.25 14.27 4.40
CA THR A 57 1.82 14.46 4.37
C THR A 57 1.21 13.51 3.32
N CYS A 58 0.45 12.52 3.77
CA CYS A 58 -0.34 11.67 2.89
C CYS A 58 -1.65 12.36 2.51
N THR A 59 -2.00 12.35 1.24
CA THR A 59 -3.28 12.86 0.74
C THR A 59 -4.16 11.73 0.22
N THR A 60 -5.47 11.89 0.35
CA THR A 60 -6.46 10.96 -0.22
C THR A 60 -7.66 11.73 -0.72
N VAL A 61 -8.13 11.41 -1.93
CA VAL A 61 -9.30 12.03 -2.52
C VAL A 61 -10.07 11.04 -3.39
N THR A 62 -11.40 11.08 -3.33
CA THR A 62 -12.25 10.35 -4.28
C THR A 62 -12.11 10.97 -5.67
N THR A 63 -12.06 10.15 -6.70
CA THR A 63 -11.92 10.60 -8.08
C THR A 63 -12.96 9.94 -8.99
N ASP A 64 -13.06 10.45 -10.22
CA ASP A 64 -13.58 9.65 -11.33
C ASP A 64 -12.53 8.63 -11.82
N ALA A 65 -12.89 7.85 -12.85
CA ALA A 65 -12.01 6.86 -13.45
C ALA A 65 -10.76 7.46 -14.14
N SER A 66 -10.76 8.76 -14.44
CA SER A 66 -9.61 9.47 -15.02
C SER A 66 -8.64 9.99 -13.96
N GLY A 67 -8.98 9.83 -12.66
CA GLY A 67 -8.20 10.36 -11.55
C GLY A 67 -8.47 11.84 -11.26
N ARG A 68 -9.52 12.44 -11.84
CA ARG A 68 -9.93 13.81 -11.51
C ARG A 68 -10.65 13.82 -10.16
N PRO A 69 -10.25 14.68 -9.21
CA PRO A 69 -10.92 14.80 -7.92
C PRO A 69 -12.41 15.13 -8.06
N THR A 70 -13.25 14.37 -7.36
CA THR A 70 -14.71 14.60 -7.27
C THR A 70 -15.16 14.95 -5.85
N GLY A 71 -14.25 14.89 -4.88
CA GLY A 71 -14.50 15.20 -3.48
C GLY A 71 -13.40 16.04 -2.83
N GLN A 72 -13.52 16.25 -1.53
CA GLN A 72 -12.54 17.00 -0.74
C GLN A 72 -11.26 16.17 -0.53
N VAL A 73 -10.11 16.81 -0.74
CA VAL A 73 -8.81 16.22 -0.41
C VAL A 73 -8.66 16.13 1.11
N ARG A 74 -8.44 14.92 1.61
CA ARG A 74 -8.04 14.66 2.99
C ARG A 74 -6.53 14.67 3.07
N ARG A 75 -5.99 15.24 4.15
CA ARG A 75 -4.54 15.28 4.43
C ARG A 75 -4.27 14.71 5.82
N ARG A 76 -3.22 13.91 5.94
CA ARG A 76 -2.76 13.38 7.23
C ARG A 76 -1.24 13.33 7.23
N ARG A 77 -0.61 13.89 8.27
CA ARG A 77 0.82 13.69 8.52
C ARG A 77 1.06 12.27 9.04
N ALA A 78 2.08 11.61 8.50
CA ALA A 78 2.56 10.31 8.98
C ALA A 78 4.09 10.26 8.92
N THR A 79 4.71 9.61 9.89
CA THR A 79 6.13 9.29 9.88
C THR A 79 6.41 8.12 8.94
N TRP A 80 7.63 8.04 8.42
CA TRP A 80 8.04 6.89 7.59
C TRP A 80 7.93 5.56 8.34
N ARG A 81 8.17 5.59 9.66
CA ARG A 81 8.04 4.41 10.54
C ARG A 81 6.59 3.99 10.76
N GLU A 82 5.66 4.94 10.89
CA GLU A 82 4.22 4.63 10.94
C GLU A 82 3.75 3.99 9.64
N LEU A 83 4.21 4.49 8.49
CA LEU A 83 3.88 3.91 7.18
C LEU A 83 4.42 2.49 7.03
N GLN A 84 5.66 2.23 7.45
CA GLN A 84 6.21 0.87 7.53
C GLN A 84 5.36 -0.04 8.42
N GLY A 85 4.91 0.49 9.57
CA GLY A 85 4.09 -0.23 10.54
C GLY A 85 2.75 -0.73 10.01
N HIS A 86 2.18 -0.13 8.97
CA HIS A 86 0.93 -0.60 8.37
C HIS A 86 1.02 -2.02 7.77
N ALA A 87 2.22 -2.52 7.47
CA ALA A 87 2.45 -3.86 6.96
C ALA A 87 3.11 -4.80 7.98
N ALA A 88 3.17 -4.40 9.25
CA ALA A 88 3.75 -5.20 10.32
C ALA A 88 2.70 -6.16 10.91
N PHE A 89 2.46 -7.27 10.22
CA PHE A 89 1.46 -8.27 10.59
C PHE A 89 2.00 -9.33 11.57
N PRO A 90 1.14 -10.01 12.36
CA PRO A 90 1.57 -11.12 13.20
C PRO A 90 2.21 -12.25 12.38
N ALA A 91 3.42 -12.66 12.74
CA ALA A 91 4.20 -13.67 12.02
C ALA A 91 3.45 -15.02 11.94
N GLU A 92 2.81 -15.44 13.03
CA GLU A 92 2.06 -16.69 13.12
C GLU A 92 0.83 -16.73 12.20
N ALA A 93 0.30 -15.57 11.82
CA ALA A 93 -0.89 -15.42 10.98
C ALA A 93 -0.57 -15.06 9.53
N THR A 94 0.71 -14.86 9.19
CA THR A 94 1.14 -14.30 7.90
C THR A 94 1.96 -15.29 7.10
N SER A 95 1.56 -15.55 5.85
CA SER A 95 2.41 -16.19 4.85
C SER A 95 2.92 -15.13 3.87
N VAL A 96 4.18 -15.26 3.43
CA VAL A 96 4.79 -14.36 2.43
C VAL A 96 5.35 -15.20 1.30
N ALA A 97 5.01 -14.85 0.06
CA ALA A 97 5.52 -15.51 -1.14
C ALA A 97 5.82 -14.49 -2.23
N THR A 98 6.73 -14.81 -3.15
CA THR A 98 6.91 -14.03 -4.37
C THR A 98 5.84 -14.41 -5.39
N GLU A 99 5.29 -13.41 -6.07
CA GLU A 99 4.31 -13.61 -7.14
C GLU A 99 4.43 -12.52 -8.19
N ARG A 100 4.32 -12.90 -9.46
CA ARG A 100 4.19 -11.97 -10.57
C ARG A 100 2.73 -11.77 -10.92
N ILE A 101 2.25 -10.52 -10.90
CA ILE A 101 0.87 -10.18 -11.26
C ILE A 101 0.84 -9.20 -12.44
N ARG A 102 -0.26 -9.23 -13.20
CA ARG A 102 -0.55 -8.24 -14.25
C ARG A 102 -1.63 -7.29 -13.77
N LEU A 103 -1.35 -5.99 -13.85
CA LEU A 103 -2.26 -4.88 -13.56
C LEU A 103 -2.30 -3.93 -14.75
N ALA A 104 -3.16 -2.91 -14.70
CA ALA A 104 -3.21 -1.87 -15.72
C ALA A 104 -1.88 -1.09 -15.84
N VAL A 105 -1.08 -1.07 -14.77
CA VAL A 105 0.25 -0.44 -14.71
C VAL A 105 1.38 -1.34 -15.23
N GLY A 106 1.06 -2.57 -15.69
CA GLY A 106 2.03 -3.51 -16.26
C GLY A 106 2.16 -4.82 -15.47
N GLU A 107 3.20 -5.59 -15.79
CA GLU A 107 3.59 -6.79 -15.04
C GLU A 107 4.52 -6.40 -13.89
N LEU A 108 4.23 -6.90 -12.70
CA LEU A 108 4.94 -6.53 -11.47
C LEU A 108 5.36 -7.78 -10.69
N GLU A 109 6.64 -7.85 -10.32
CA GLU A 109 7.14 -8.79 -9.30
C GLU A 109 6.78 -8.26 -7.91
N CYS A 110 6.05 -9.06 -7.14
CA CYS A 110 5.48 -8.67 -5.87
C CYS A 110 5.85 -9.64 -4.75
N LEU A 111 5.84 -9.12 -3.52
CA LEU A 111 5.61 -9.94 -2.33
C LEU A 111 4.10 -10.02 -2.09
N ARG A 112 3.54 -11.23 -2.15
CA ARG A 112 2.17 -11.52 -1.71
C ARG A 112 2.20 -11.90 -0.23
N TYR A 113 1.43 -11.17 0.55
CA TYR A 113 1.16 -11.45 1.95
C TYR A 113 -0.25 -12.03 2.05
N GLU A 114 -0.42 -13.17 2.71
CA GLU A 114 -1.74 -13.63 3.17
C GLU A 114 -1.78 -13.56 4.68
N VAL A 115 -2.69 -12.74 5.20
CA VAL A 115 -2.82 -12.45 6.63
C VAL A 115 -4.16 -12.99 7.11
N ARG A 116 -4.12 -13.99 7.98
CA ARG A 116 -5.32 -14.55 8.61
C ARG A 116 -5.79 -13.66 9.75
N GLY A 117 -7.07 -13.31 9.77
CA GLY A 117 -7.71 -12.60 10.87
C GLY A 117 -9.12 -13.11 11.14
N ASP A 118 -9.80 -12.52 12.12
CA ASP A 118 -11.12 -12.97 12.58
C ASP A 118 -12.21 -12.89 11.49
N ALA A 119 -12.09 -11.90 10.59
CA ALA A 119 -13.00 -11.69 9.47
C ALA A 119 -12.61 -12.48 8.20
N GLY A 120 -11.64 -13.40 8.30
CA GLY A 120 -11.09 -14.16 7.18
C GLY A 120 -9.68 -13.71 6.79
N THR A 121 -9.23 -14.17 5.63
CA THR A 121 -7.89 -13.86 5.10
C THR A 121 -7.92 -12.58 4.28
N SER A 122 -6.99 -11.66 4.58
CA SER A 122 -6.66 -10.54 3.70
C SER A 122 -5.40 -10.87 2.89
N THR A 123 -5.36 -10.45 1.63
CA THR A 123 -4.20 -10.64 0.76
C THR A 123 -3.70 -9.29 0.27
N PHE A 124 -2.39 -9.06 0.34
CA PHE A 124 -1.75 -7.83 -0.10
C PHE A 124 -0.61 -8.15 -1.07
N TRP A 125 -0.50 -7.41 -2.16
CA TRP A 125 0.61 -7.52 -3.11
C TRP A 125 1.41 -6.23 -3.10
N PHE A 126 2.66 -6.32 -2.66
CA PHE A 126 3.60 -5.20 -2.63
C PHE A 126 4.59 -5.36 -3.78
N ALA A 127 4.53 -4.46 -4.77
CA ALA A 127 5.42 -4.51 -5.92
C ALA A 127 6.83 -4.04 -5.51
N LEU A 128 7.84 -4.88 -5.76
CA LEU A 128 9.22 -4.60 -5.36
C LEU A 128 9.77 -3.31 -5.98
N ALA A 129 9.30 -2.97 -7.19
CA ALA A 129 9.68 -1.75 -7.91
C ALA A 129 8.96 -0.48 -7.43
N HIS A 130 7.96 -0.61 -6.54
CA HIS A 130 7.16 0.52 -6.04
C HIS A 130 7.04 0.47 -4.51
N PRO A 131 8.12 0.78 -3.75
CA PRO A 131 8.07 0.85 -2.31
C PRO A 131 6.98 1.82 -1.80
N GLY A 132 6.15 1.34 -0.88
CA GLY A 132 5.01 2.10 -0.34
C GLY A 132 3.77 1.24 -0.18
N MET A 133 2.64 1.74 -0.69
CA MET A 133 1.33 1.07 -0.65
C MET A 133 1.33 -0.24 -1.46
N PRO A 134 0.49 -1.23 -1.09
CA PRO A 134 0.30 -2.40 -1.93
C PRO A 134 -0.32 -1.99 -3.28
N VAL A 135 0.11 -2.64 -4.36
CA VAL A 135 -0.44 -2.42 -5.72
C VAL A 135 -1.74 -3.16 -5.95
N ARG A 136 -2.03 -4.17 -5.12
CA ARG A 136 -3.32 -4.85 -5.01
C ARG A 136 -3.55 -5.26 -3.56
N TYR A 137 -4.77 -5.19 -3.07
CA TYR A 137 -5.17 -5.93 -1.87
C TYR A 137 -6.61 -6.40 -1.92
N ARG A 138 -6.89 -7.50 -1.23
CA ARG A 138 -8.22 -8.12 -1.14
C ARG A 138 -8.55 -8.37 0.33
N THR A 139 -9.73 -7.94 0.75
CA THR A 139 -10.25 -8.18 2.10
C THR A 139 -11.75 -8.40 2.01
N GLY A 140 -12.21 -9.59 2.42
CA GLY A 140 -13.62 -9.95 2.26
C GLY A 140 -14.05 -9.92 0.79
N ASP A 141 -15.10 -9.15 0.51
CA ASP A 141 -15.66 -8.93 -0.84
C ASP A 141 -15.06 -7.73 -1.58
N ALA A 142 -14.11 -7.02 -0.96
CA ALA A 142 -13.48 -5.85 -1.53
C ALA A 142 -12.14 -6.20 -2.17
N GLU A 143 -11.94 -5.73 -3.39
CA GLU A 143 -10.67 -5.79 -4.11
C GLU A 143 -10.26 -4.39 -4.53
N VAL A 144 -9.00 -4.06 -4.27
CA VAL A 144 -8.40 -2.79 -4.65
C VAL A 144 -7.17 -3.05 -5.47
N GLU A 145 -7.07 -2.35 -6.59
CA GLU A 145 -5.94 -2.44 -7.51
C GLU A 145 -5.49 -1.06 -7.95
N VAL A 146 -4.19 -0.91 -8.10
CA VAL A 146 -3.59 0.28 -8.69
C VAL A 146 -3.77 0.24 -10.19
N VAL A 147 -4.40 1.29 -10.72
CA VAL A 147 -4.69 1.43 -12.15
C VAL A 147 -3.86 2.49 -12.84
N ALA A 148 -3.31 3.45 -12.09
CA ALA A 148 -2.33 4.40 -12.60
C ALA A 148 -1.41 4.90 -11.48
N LEU A 149 -0.22 5.36 -11.88
CA LEU A 149 0.84 5.84 -11.02
C LEU A 149 1.44 7.09 -11.67
N GLY A 150 1.78 8.09 -10.86
CA GLY A 150 2.59 9.23 -11.33
C GLY A 150 3.28 9.97 -10.21
#